data_AF-A0AA35ZBZ8-F1
#
_entry.id   AF-A0AA35ZBZ8-F1
#
_cell.length_a   1.000
_cell.length_b   1.000
_cell.length_c   1.000
_cell.angle_alpha   90.00
_cell.angle_beta   90.00
_cell.angle_gamma   90.00
#
_symmetry.space_group_name_H-M   'P 1'
#
loop_
_entity.id
_entity.type
_entity.pdbx_description
1 polymer ?
#
loop_
_entity_poly.entity_id
_entity_poly.type
_entity_poly.pdbx_seq_one_letter_code
_entity_poly.pdbx_strand_id
1 'polypeptide(L)'
;MASSGCAEHNWSPNYACHMDENHSNGVTNKDMAINLLQTHMELSLIREDFQDQLCELRQAVNRHLDAMNLEVDDVRASQMDISNMVADLKNHVVSLQGAYVKMVFKNNKRKKLMSCVGIFGVVCASVVTYLVFK
;
A
#
# COMPACT_ATOMS: atom_id res chain seq x y z
N MET A 1 -58.88 -1.77 -89.75
CA MET A 1 -59.27 -1.39 -88.38
C MET A 1 -59.37 -2.66 -87.57
N ALA A 2 -58.70 -2.71 -86.42
CA ALA A 2 -58.52 -3.92 -85.62
C ALA A 2 -59.83 -4.42 -85.01
N SER A 3 -60.04 -5.74 -85.00
CA SER A 3 -61.06 -6.40 -84.19
C SER A 3 -60.39 -7.40 -83.26
N SER A 4 -60.58 -7.13 -81.97
CA SER A 4 -60.29 -7.96 -80.81
C SER A 4 -61.03 -9.30 -80.86
N GLY A 5 -60.37 -10.38 -80.42
CA GLY A 5 -60.97 -11.69 -80.18
C GLY A 5 -60.00 -12.64 -79.46
N CYS A 6 -60.41 -13.13 -78.29
CA CYS A 6 -59.75 -14.08 -77.38
C CYS A 6 -59.31 -15.40 -78.09
N ALA A 7 -58.46 -16.30 -77.56
CA ALA A 7 -58.36 -16.75 -76.17
C ALA A 7 -57.09 -17.61 -75.93
N GLU A 8 -56.60 -17.52 -74.69
CA GLU A 8 -56.20 -18.64 -73.83
C GLU A 8 -55.08 -19.60 -74.29
N HIS A 9 -53.85 -19.26 -73.92
CA HIS A 9 -52.84 -20.26 -73.59
C HIS A 9 -52.70 -20.36 -72.07
N ASN A 10 -53.48 -21.28 -71.53
CA ASN A 10 -53.55 -21.69 -70.14
C ASN A 10 -52.25 -22.41 -69.74
N TRP A 11 -51.24 -21.66 -69.28
CA TRP A 11 -50.12 -22.23 -68.54
C TRP A 11 -50.45 -22.12 -67.06
N SER A 12 -51.16 -23.12 -66.54
CA SER A 12 -51.31 -23.32 -65.10
C SER A 12 -50.06 -24.07 -64.62
N PRO A 13 -49.16 -23.46 -63.83
CA PRO A 13 -48.20 -24.23 -63.06
C PRO A 13 -49.05 -24.97 -62.02
N ASN A 14 -49.08 -26.29 -62.16
CA ASN A 14 -49.65 -27.18 -61.17
C ASN A 14 -48.78 -27.03 -59.90
N TYR A 15 -49.09 -26.05 -59.05
CA TYR A 15 -48.63 -25.99 -57.67
C TYR A 15 -49.39 -27.08 -56.89
N ALA A 16 -49.18 -28.33 -57.30
CA ALA A 16 -49.48 -29.46 -56.47
C ALA A 16 -48.60 -29.28 -55.24
N CYS A 17 -49.25 -28.94 -54.13
CA CYS A 17 -48.67 -28.83 -52.82
C CYS A 17 -47.93 -30.13 -52.49
N HIS A 18 -46.64 -30.19 -52.82
CA HIS A 18 -45.72 -30.97 -52.01
C HIS A 18 -45.42 -30.08 -50.81
N MET A 19 -46.33 -30.11 -49.84
CA MET A 19 -45.93 -29.74 -48.48
C MET A 19 -44.82 -30.73 -48.16
N ASP A 20 -43.58 -30.22 -48.15
CA ASP A 20 -42.49 -30.86 -47.44
C ASP A 20 -43.06 -31.25 -46.08
N GLU A 21 -43.12 -32.55 -45.81
CA GLU A 21 -43.15 -33.07 -44.46
C GLU A 21 -41.85 -32.64 -43.80
N ASN A 22 -41.78 -31.36 -43.44
CA ASN A 22 -40.93 -30.92 -42.36
C ASN A 22 -41.48 -31.63 -41.14
N HIS A 23 -40.91 -32.80 -40.85
CA HIS A 23 -40.99 -33.45 -39.57
C HIS A 23 -40.57 -32.42 -38.52
N SER A 24 -41.54 -31.66 -38.01
CA SER A 24 -41.34 -30.79 -36.86
C SER A 24 -40.83 -31.68 -35.75
N ASN A 25 -39.68 -31.34 -35.16
CA ASN A 25 -39.01 -32.11 -34.11
C ASN A 25 -39.80 -32.17 -32.79
N GLY A 26 -41.13 -31.97 -32.82
CA GLY A 26 -42.02 -31.93 -31.66
C GLY A 26 -41.87 -30.70 -30.78
N VAL A 27 -40.88 -29.83 -31.05
CA VAL A 27 -40.66 -28.60 -30.28
C VAL A 27 -41.67 -27.55 -30.72
N THR A 28 -42.60 -27.22 -29.83
CA THR A 28 -43.56 -26.16 -30.06
C THR A 28 -42.98 -24.80 -29.68
N ASN A 29 -43.54 -23.71 -30.22
CA ASN A 29 -43.21 -22.35 -29.77
C ASN A 29 -43.39 -22.15 -28.26
N LYS A 30 -44.30 -22.93 -27.65
CA LYS A 30 -44.52 -22.92 -26.19
C LYS A 30 -43.32 -23.51 -25.45
N ASP A 31 -42.74 -24.60 -25.95
CA ASP A 31 -41.56 -25.23 -25.34
C ASP A 31 -40.34 -24.29 -25.44
N MET A 32 -40.18 -23.59 -26.57
CA MET A 32 -39.16 -22.55 -26.70
C MET A 32 -39.36 -21.39 -25.73
N ALA A 33 -40.60 -20.92 -25.54
CA ALA A 33 -40.90 -19.85 -24.59
C ALA A 33 -40.64 -20.26 -23.14
N ILE A 34 -40.96 -21.51 -22.78
CA ILE A 34 -40.69 -22.06 -21.44
C ILE A 34 -39.18 -22.15 -21.19
N ASN A 35 -38.41 -22.70 -22.14
CA ASN A 35 -36.96 -22.83 -22.02
C ASN A 35 -36.26 -21.46 -21.95
N LEU A 36 -36.76 -20.48 -22.70
CA LEU A 36 -36.25 -19.11 -22.64
C LEU A 36 -36.53 -18.47 -21.27
N LEU A 37 -37.74 -18.64 -20.75
CA LEU A 37 -38.11 -18.13 -19.42
C LEU A 37 -37.26 -18.80 -18.32
N GLN A 38 -37.05 -20.10 -18.41
CA GLN A 38 -36.19 -20.84 -17.48
C GLN A 38 -34.75 -20.33 -17.51
N THR A 39 -34.15 -20.24 -18.71
CA THR A 39 -32.80 -19.70 -18.88
C THR A 39 -32.70 -18.27 -18.33
N HIS A 40 -33.71 -17.43 -18.53
CA HIS A 40 -33.72 -16.07 -18.00
C HIS A 40 -33.74 -16.05 -16.48
N MET A 41 -34.55 -16.89 -15.83
CA MET A 41 -34.57 -17.00 -14.37
C MET A 41 -33.25 -17.52 -13.81
N GLU A 42 -32.66 -18.55 -14.41
CA GLU A 42 -31.35 -19.09 -14.00
C GLU A 42 -30.25 -18.04 -14.13
N LEU A 43 -30.22 -17.29 -15.24
CA LEU A 43 -29.27 -16.18 -15.43
C LEU A 43 -29.49 -15.04 -14.42
N SER A 44 -30.74 -14.75 -14.05
CA SER A 44 -31.03 -13.77 -12.99
C SER A 44 -30.50 -14.21 -11.63
N LEU A 45 -30.70 -15.47 -11.26
CA LEU A 45 -30.19 -16.03 -10.00
C LEU A 45 -28.66 -16.04 -9.96
N ILE A 46 -28.02 -16.48 -11.04
CA ILE A 46 -26.55 -16.46 -11.16
C ILE A 46 -26.03 -15.03 -11.03
N ARG A 47 -26.69 -14.05 -11.67
CA ARG A 47 -26.27 -12.64 -11.57
C ARG A 47 -26.35 -12.11 -10.14
N GLU A 48 -27.40 -12.44 -9.41
CA GLU A 48 -27.57 -12.04 -8.02
C GLU A 48 -26.48 -12.64 -7.12
N ASP A 49 -26.22 -13.95 -7.23
CA ASP A 49 -25.14 -14.62 -6.50
C ASP A 49 -23.75 -14.02 -6.80
N PHE A 50 -23.45 -13.72 -8.08
CA PHE A 50 -22.21 -13.01 -8.42
C PHE A 50 -22.13 -11.60 -7.84
N GLN A 51 -23.25 -10.87 -7.75
CA GLN A 51 -23.26 -9.54 -7.15
C GLN A 51 -22.99 -9.61 -5.64
N ASP A 52 -23.58 -10.59 -4.96
CA ASP A 52 -23.35 -10.81 -3.53
C ASP A 52 -21.88 -11.19 -3.26
N GLN A 53 -21.33 -12.15 -4.02
CA GLN A 53 -19.92 -12.54 -3.90
C GLN A 53 -18.97 -11.37 -4.16
N LEU A 54 -19.26 -10.52 -5.16
CA LEU A 54 -18.46 -9.33 -5.42
C LEU A 54 -18.55 -8.31 -4.27
N CYS A 55 -19.73 -8.17 -3.66
CA CYS A 55 -19.92 -7.31 -2.50
C CYS A 55 -19.11 -7.82 -1.30
N GLU A 56 -19.19 -9.11 -1.02
CA GLU A 56 -18.43 -9.75 0.06
C GLU A 56 -16.92 -9.62 -0.16
N LEU A 57 -16.45 -9.91 -1.37
CA LEU A 57 -15.04 -9.77 -1.74
C LEU A 57 -14.57 -8.32 -1.57
N ARG A 58 -15.35 -7.35 -2.03
CA ARG A 58 -15.04 -5.93 -1.87
C ARG A 58 -14.93 -5.54 -0.39
N GLN A 59 -15.85 -6.01 0.45
CA GLN A 59 -15.79 -5.76 1.88
C GLN A 59 -14.57 -6.41 2.53
N ALA A 60 -14.25 -7.65 2.15
CA ALA A 60 -13.09 -8.37 2.66
C ALA A 60 -11.80 -7.62 2.30
N VAL A 61 -11.65 -7.19 1.04
CA VAL A 61 -10.50 -6.41 0.57
C VAL A 61 -10.39 -5.09 1.33
N ASN A 62 -11.50 -4.35 1.50
CA ASN A 62 -11.48 -3.10 2.26
C ASN A 62 -11.01 -3.31 3.70
N ARG A 63 -11.52 -4.34 4.40
CA ARG A 63 -11.07 -4.67 5.77
C ARG A 63 -9.58 -4.98 5.84
N HIS A 64 -9.04 -5.69 4.84
CA HIS A 64 -7.61 -6.00 4.78
C HIS A 64 -6.77 -4.74 4.51
N LEU A 65 -7.26 -3.86 3.64
CA LEU A 65 -6.61 -2.60 3.34
C LEU A 65 -6.59 -1.67 4.57
N ASP A 66 -7.70 -1.60 5.31
CA ASP A 66 -7.78 -0.85 6.56
C ASP A 66 -6.81 -1.39 7.62
N ALA A 67 -6.73 -2.72 7.77
CA ALA A 67 -5.78 -3.35 8.69
C ALA A 67 -4.32 -3.06 8.30
N MET A 68 -4.00 -3.09 7.00
CA MET A 68 -2.66 -2.77 6.51
C MET A 68 -2.32 -1.29 6.73
N ASN A 69 -3.28 -0.38 6.56
CA ASN A 69 -3.07 1.04 6.85
C ASN A 69 -2.73 1.27 8.32
N LEU A 70 -3.40 0.57 9.25
CA LEU A 70 -3.10 0.65 10.68
C LEU A 70 -1.67 0.17 10.98
N GLU A 71 -1.21 -0.91 10.36
CA GLU A 71 0.16 -1.40 10.52
C GLU A 71 1.19 -0.38 9.99
N VAL A 72 0.92 0.23 8.83
CA VAL A 72 1.76 1.29 8.26
C VAL A 72 1.84 2.50 9.18
N ASP A 73 0.72 2.89 9.80
CA ASP A 73 0.69 4.00 10.74
C ASP A 73 1.46 3.67 12.04
N ASP A 74 1.36 2.44 12.55
CA ASP A 74 2.12 1.97 13.71
C ASP A 74 3.63 1.96 13.46
N VAL A 75 4.05 1.47 12.29
CA VAL A 75 5.46 1.51 11.85
C VAL A 75 5.95 2.95 11.76
N ARG A 76 5.13 3.87 11.23
CA ARG A 76 5.49 5.28 11.11
C ARG A 76 5.63 5.95 12.48
N ALA A 77 4.74 5.64 13.42
CA ALA A 77 4.84 6.12 14.80
C ALA A 77 6.12 5.60 15.47
N SER A 78 6.38 4.30 15.37
CA SER A 78 7.60 3.66 15.90
C SER A 78 8.88 4.27 15.32
N GLN A 79 8.88 4.57 14.02
CA GLN A 79 10.03 5.22 13.37
C GLN A 79 10.27 6.64 13.92
N MET A 80 9.21 7.39 14.20
CA MET A 80 9.31 8.71 14.82
C MET A 80 9.91 8.63 16.23
N ASP A 81 9.48 7.66 17.03
CA ASP A 81 10.02 7.43 18.37
C ASP A 81 11.51 7.07 18.34
N ILE A 82 11.90 6.15 17.46
CA ILE A 82 13.31 5.78 17.26
C ILE A 82 14.13 7.00 16.84
N SER A 83 13.62 7.82 15.92
CA SER A 83 14.29 9.04 15.47
C SER A 83 14.53 10.01 16.61
N ASN A 84 13.53 10.20 17.47
CA ASN A 84 13.63 11.06 18.66
C ASN A 84 14.67 10.51 19.65
N MET A 85 14.64 9.20 19.94
CA MET A 85 15.64 8.55 20.80
C MET A 85 17.07 8.71 20.26
N VAL A 86 17.26 8.59 18.95
CA VAL A 86 18.57 8.79 18.31
C VAL A 86 19.02 10.24 18.43
N ALA A 87 18.11 11.20 18.26
CA ALA A 87 18.42 12.63 18.44
C ALA A 87 18.84 12.93 19.88
N ASP A 88 18.12 12.41 20.87
CA ASP A 88 18.44 12.57 22.28
C ASP A 88 19.78 11.93 22.64
N LEU A 89 20.02 10.71 22.16
CA LEU A 89 21.31 10.04 22.35
C LEU A 89 22.46 10.85 21.76
N LYS A 90 22.30 11.39 20.56
CA LYS A 90 23.29 12.28 19.94
C LYS A 90 23.57 13.50 20.82
N ASN A 91 22.51 14.14 21.34
CA ASN A 91 22.65 15.30 22.22
C ASN A 91 23.39 14.94 23.51
N HIS A 92 23.09 13.79 24.11
CA HIS A 92 23.80 13.29 25.29
C HIS A 92 25.28 13.03 25.01
N VAL A 93 25.62 12.41 23.87
CA VAL A 93 27.01 12.16 23.49
C VAL A 93 27.76 13.48 23.27
N VAL A 94 27.16 14.46 22.59
CA VAL A 94 27.77 15.78 22.38
C VAL A 94 27.99 16.49 23.72
N SER A 95 27.01 16.45 24.62
CA SER A 95 27.13 17.02 25.97
C SER A 95 28.26 16.36 26.77
N LEU A 96 28.35 15.03 26.71
CA LEU A 96 29.39 14.26 27.39
C LEU A 96 30.78 14.58 26.84
N GLN A 97 30.93 14.68 25.51
CA GLN A 97 32.18 15.11 24.88
C GLN A 97 32.60 16.50 25.37
N GLY A 98 31.67 17.46 25.40
CA GLY A 98 31.92 18.81 25.92
C GLY A 98 32.37 18.79 27.39
N ALA A 99 31.69 18.01 28.23
CA ALA A 99 32.04 17.84 29.64
C ALA A 99 33.44 17.21 29.82
N TYR A 100 33.74 16.18 29.03
CA TYR A 100 35.04 15.51 29.04
C TYR A 100 36.17 16.46 28.64
N VAL A 101 36.02 17.20 27.53
CA VAL A 101 37.01 18.20 27.08
C VAL A 101 37.24 19.25 28.16
N LYS A 102 36.16 19.77 28.77
CA LYS A 102 36.25 20.74 29.88
C LYS A 102 37.01 20.16 31.08
N MET A 103 36.78 18.90 31.43
CA MET A 103 37.47 18.22 32.52
C MET A 103 38.96 18.05 32.23
N VAL A 104 39.33 17.56 31.04
CA VAL A 104 40.73 17.39 30.62
C VAL A 104 41.47 18.73 30.65
N PHE A 105 40.86 19.78 30.10
CA PHE A 105 41.47 21.11 30.07
C PHE A 105 41.65 21.70 31.48
N LYS A 106 40.64 21.55 32.34
CA LYS A 106 40.72 21.97 33.75
C LYS A 106 41.82 21.20 34.51
N ASN A 107 41.96 19.91 34.25
CA ASN A 107 42.98 19.08 34.89
C ASN A 107 44.39 19.49 34.43
N ASN A 108 44.60 19.75 33.14
CA ASN A 108 45.86 20.25 32.61
C ASN A 108 46.23 21.62 33.19
N LYS A 109 45.27 22.54 33.30
CA LYS A 109 45.48 23.84 33.98
C LYS A 109 45.91 23.67 35.42
N ARG A 110 45.25 22.79 36.18
CA ARG A 110 45.62 22.48 37.58
C ARG A 110 47.03 21.91 37.69
N LYS A 111 47.38 20.93 36.85
CA LYS A 111 48.73 20.34 36.82
C LYS A 111 49.80 21.40 36.53
N LYS A 112 49.57 22.27 35.55
CA LYS A 112 50.50 23.36 35.22
C LYS A 112 50.68 24.34 36.39
N LEU A 113 49.58 24.75 37.04
CA LEU A 113 49.63 25.62 38.21
C LEU A 113 50.43 24.99 39.36
N MET A 114 50.16 23.72 39.65
CA MET A 114 50.85 22.98 40.73
C MET A 114 52.36 22.87 40.45
N SER A 115 52.74 22.64 39.19
CA SER A 115 54.15 22.66 38.77
C SER A 115 54.79 24.04 38.97
N CYS A 116 54.11 25.13 38.62
CA CYS A 116 54.64 26.50 38.83
C CYS A 116 54.83 26.80 40.32
N VAL A 117 53.86 26.46 41.17
CA VAL A 117 53.95 26.64 42.62
C VAL A 117 55.11 25.83 43.21
N GLY A 118 55.31 24.58 42.74
CA GLY A 118 56.45 23.75 43.14
C GLY A 118 57.80 24.38 42.82
N ILE A 119 57.98 24.90 41.59
CA ILE A 119 59.21 25.58 41.18
C ILE A 119 59.45 26.83 42.04
N PHE A 120 58.44 27.68 42.23
CA PHE A 120 58.55 28.86 43.08
C PHE A 120 58.91 28.51 44.53
N GLY A 121 58.31 27.45 45.08
CA GLY A 121 58.63 26.97 46.43
C GLY A 121 60.10 26.59 46.59
N VAL A 122 60.66 25.84 45.64
CA VAL A 122 62.08 25.44 45.65
C VAL A 122 62.99 26.66 45.54
N VAL A 123 62.69 27.61 44.65
CA VAL A 123 63.48 28.84 44.47
C VAL A 123 63.44 29.69 45.74
N CYS A 124 62.26 29.94 46.31
CA CYS A 124 62.12 30.69 47.55
C CYS A 124 62.86 30.03 48.72
N ALA A 125 62.71 28.72 48.91
CA ALA A 125 63.42 27.98 49.95
C ALA A 125 64.95 28.09 49.77
N SER A 126 65.44 27.98 48.53
CA SER A 126 66.87 28.10 48.22
C SER A 126 67.42 29.49 48.57
N VAL A 127 66.69 30.56 48.21
CA VAL A 127 67.07 31.94 48.53
C VAL A 127 67.07 32.19 50.04
N VAL A 128 66.04 31.73 50.76
CA VAL A 128 65.97 31.86 52.23
C VAL A 128 67.14 31.12 52.88
N THR A 129 67.42 29.90 52.45
CA THR A 129 68.56 29.12 52.98
C THR A 129 69.88 29.84 52.70
N TYR A 130 70.08 30.39 51.51
CA TYR A 130 71.26 31.18 51.18
C TYR A 130 71.42 32.43 52.06
N LEU A 131 70.33 33.13 52.37
CA LEU A 131 70.37 34.33 53.22
C LEU A 131 70.61 34.02 54.71
N VAL A 132 70.14 32.86 55.20
CA VAL A 132 70.28 32.46 56.62
C VAL A 132 71.67 31.91 56.93
N PHE A 133 72.30 31.22 55.97
CA PHE A 133 73.60 30.55 56.16
C PHE A 133 74.79 31.37 55.63
N LYS A 134 74.56 32.64 55.31
CA LYS A 134 75.59 33.60 54.90
C LYS A 134 75.82 34.63 56.00
#